data_AF-A0A9D5N6G8-F1
#
_entry.id   AF-A0A9D5N6G8-F1
#
_cell.length_a   1.000
_cell.length_b   1.000
_cell.length_c   1.000
_cell.angle_alpha   90.00
_cell.angle_beta   90.00
_cell.angle_gamma   90.00
#
_symmetry.space_group_name_H-M   'P 1'
#
loop_
_entity.id
_entity.type
_entity.pdbx_description
1 polymer ?
#
loop_
_entity_poly.entity_id
_entity_poly.type
_entity_poly.pdbx_seq_one_letter_code
_entity_poly.pdbx_strand_id
1 'polypeptide(L)'
;MKRSNAGNNKGQKVSLQNRKAKQQGAKKIPKVTVKRNSNIIDGITFSFSAFLLIACAAGAYYTGTEASLGQDFVHILVSPAPLVTDYFSLGSLPAALLNAGLCGLTMAFFMFFLPGPSHTNTLAGFFLVIAHCFYGLNFLNMWPCFIAPFLYLTVKQLDYNENLHVCMFSTCFSPFVSELLFRYTLGDSFSIIRVTLTVRGVLLTVLFSLIIAFCTPALLPGARTWHKGYNLYNGGLACGVFAFLLYSFLYRTVGVSEPRVPMTVNPVYASFGNSYHLFGNVFFLILFGCCLFFGWLLNGRSFRGIRHLYRDTGYQSNFAARYGMPLCLINIGLYGALFLAYINLALLFTEGAGFTGPTFGVIFAAITFTAMGQHVRNVWPILAGYPLLSLLSTLFNHLVGGNAVWTISTQAYLNSAAFATGLCPIVGRYGAAAGIAAGMLCAALCTSTNALHGGLMLYNGGFTAGITALILLPILENYIPGPRNSMNQHIDLSDMLTLKDTPRIPRAKRRKDS
;
A
#
# COMPACT_ATOMS: atom_id res chain seq x y z
N MET A 1 -9.00 9.41 77.53
CA MET A 1 -8.22 9.45 76.27
C MET A 1 -9.15 9.59 75.08
N LYS A 2 -9.43 10.82 74.62
CA LYS A 2 -10.05 11.10 73.31
C LYS A 2 -9.22 12.19 72.65
N ARG A 3 -8.27 11.81 71.80
CA ARG A 3 -7.61 12.68 70.80
C ARG A 3 -6.67 11.81 69.96
N SER A 4 -7.06 11.54 68.72
CA SER A 4 -6.19 11.44 67.53
C SER A 4 -6.88 10.60 66.46
N ASN A 5 -7.61 11.24 65.55
CA ASN A 5 -7.88 10.69 64.21
C ASN A 5 -8.14 11.77 63.14
N ALA A 6 -7.77 13.02 63.42
CA ALA A 6 -7.98 14.14 62.51
C ALA A 6 -6.81 14.36 61.51
N GLY A 7 -5.71 13.62 61.64
CA GLY A 7 -4.51 13.81 60.81
C GLY A 7 -4.55 13.15 59.43
N ASN A 8 -5.28 12.04 59.27
CA ASN A 8 -5.16 11.22 58.05
C ASN A 8 -6.05 11.68 56.88
N ASN A 9 -7.12 12.44 57.16
CA ASN A 9 -8.05 12.93 56.14
C ASN A 9 -7.57 14.17 55.37
N LYS A 10 -6.60 14.92 55.90
CA LYS A 10 -6.03 16.10 55.21
C LYS A 10 -5.02 15.71 54.13
N GLY A 11 -4.14 14.73 54.39
CA GLY A 11 -3.15 14.25 53.41
C GLY A 11 -3.79 13.57 52.19
N GLN A 12 -4.90 12.85 52.39
CA GLN A 12 -5.63 12.17 51.31
C GLN A 12 -6.44 13.15 50.44
N LYS A 13 -6.99 14.23 51.02
CA LYS A 13 -7.65 15.30 50.25
C LYS A 13 -6.66 16.13 49.43
N VAL A 14 -5.46 16.42 49.97
CA VAL A 14 -4.40 17.15 49.25
C VAL A 14 -3.81 16.31 48.10
N SER A 15 -3.68 14.99 48.26
CA SER A 15 -3.20 14.10 47.18
C SER A 15 -4.23 13.94 46.06
N LEU A 16 -5.54 13.93 46.38
CA LEU A 16 -6.63 13.94 45.40
C LEU A 16 -6.78 15.29 44.70
N GLN A 17 -6.62 16.41 45.40
CA GLN A 17 -6.58 17.75 44.79
C GLN A 17 -5.36 17.93 43.90
N ASN A 18 -4.17 17.44 44.29
CA ASN A 18 -2.97 17.48 43.45
C ASN A 18 -3.08 16.54 42.23
N ARG A 19 -3.79 15.41 42.32
CA ARG A 19 -4.11 14.55 41.15
C ARG A 19 -5.13 15.21 40.22
N LYS A 20 -6.14 15.89 40.75
CA LYS A 20 -7.11 16.67 39.97
C LYS A 20 -6.47 17.91 39.33
N ALA A 21 -5.56 18.60 40.02
CA ALA A 21 -4.80 19.73 39.48
C ALA A 21 -3.79 19.30 38.39
N LYS A 22 -3.14 18.13 38.54
CA LYS A 22 -2.31 17.54 37.46
C LYS A 22 -3.13 17.08 36.24
N GLN A 23 -4.39 16.68 36.42
CA GLN A 23 -5.30 16.40 35.30
C GLN A 23 -5.88 17.67 34.66
N GLN A 24 -5.99 18.77 35.39
CA GLN A 24 -6.47 20.06 34.87
C GLN A 24 -5.38 20.88 34.15
N GLY A 25 -4.09 20.63 34.42
CA GLY A 25 -2.96 21.22 33.69
C GLY A 25 -2.60 20.52 32.36
N ALA A 26 -3.24 19.40 32.04
CA ALA A 26 -3.09 18.77 30.74
C ALA A 26 -3.89 19.56 29.70
N LYS A 27 -3.22 20.45 28.95
CA LYS A 27 -3.77 21.04 27.72
C LYS A 27 -4.44 19.91 26.91
N LYS A 28 -5.78 19.96 26.82
CA LYS A 28 -6.62 18.96 26.14
C LYS A 28 -6.00 18.61 24.79
N ILE A 29 -5.80 17.32 24.54
CA ILE A 29 -5.53 16.81 23.19
C ILE A 29 -6.63 17.41 22.27
N PRO A 30 -6.26 18.06 21.15
CA PRO A 30 -7.25 18.70 20.29
C PRO A 30 -8.33 17.69 19.90
N LYS A 31 -9.61 18.10 19.95
CA LYS A 31 -10.73 17.22 19.57
C LYS A 31 -10.51 16.74 18.13
N VAL A 32 -10.39 15.42 17.96
CA VAL A 32 -10.34 14.77 16.65
C VAL A 32 -11.75 14.78 16.09
N THR A 33 -11.94 15.36 14.92
CA THR A 33 -13.24 15.38 14.23
C THR A 33 -13.10 14.75 12.85
N VAL A 34 -14.12 13.99 12.42
CA VAL A 34 -14.14 13.31 11.12
C VAL A 34 -13.93 14.31 9.98
N LYS A 35 -14.63 15.45 10.00
CA LYS A 35 -14.50 16.52 9.01
C LYS A 35 -13.08 17.08 8.92
N ARG A 36 -12.41 17.30 10.06
CA ARG A 36 -11.03 17.79 10.07
C ARG A 36 -10.07 16.77 9.47
N ASN A 37 -10.25 15.49 9.80
CA ASN A 37 -9.42 14.43 9.22
C ASN A 37 -9.64 14.30 7.71
N SER A 38 -10.90 14.34 7.24
CA SER A 38 -11.24 14.34 5.80
C SER A 38 -10.48 15.44 5.07
N ASN A 39 -10.64 16.69 5.49
CA ASN A 39 -9.99 17.83 4.83
C ASN A 39 -8.45 17.69 4.77
N ILE A 40 -7.84 17.12 5.82
CA ILE A 40 -6.39 16.87 5.83
C ILE A 40 -6.03 15.74 4.87
N ILE A 41 -6.82 14.66 4.82
CA ILE A 41 -6.62 13.55 3.88
C ILE A 41 -6.71 14.07 2.44
N ASP A 42 -7.75 14.83 2.11
CA ASP A 42 -7.94 15.42 0.79
C ASP A 42 -6.76 16.34 0.42
N GLY A 43 -6.36 17.20 1.35
CA GLY A 43 -5.18 18.06 1.20
C GLY A 43 -3.88 17.28 0.99
N ILE A 44 -3.70 16.13 1.65
CA ILE A 44 -2.53 15.26 1.45
C ILE A 44 -2.53 14.71 0.02
N THR A 45 -3.66 14.15 -0.45
CA THR A 45 -3.71 13.55 -1.78
C THR A 45 -3.45 14.55 -2.90
N PHE A 46 -4.03 15.76 -2.79
CA PHE A 46 -3.73 16.86 -3.71
C PHE A 46 -2.25 17.26 -3.66
N SER A 47 -1.72 17.46 -2.45
CA SER A 47 -0.34 17.94 -2.26
C SER A 47 0.71 16.95 -2.76
N PHE A 48 0.50 15.65 -2.55
CA PHE A 48 1.38 14.60 -3.09
C PHE A 48 1.35 14.57 -4.62
N SER A 49 0.16 14.70 -5.21
CA SER A 49 0.00 14.70 -6.67
C SER A 49 0.64 15.95 -7.30
N ALA A 50 0.43 17.11 -6.70
CA ALA A 50 1.07 18.36 -7.11
C ALA A 50 2.61 18.29 -6.95
N PHE A 51 3.10 17.73 -5.84
CA PHE A 51 4.53 17.52 -5.62
C PHE A 51 5.15 16.63 -6.69
N LEU A 52 4.48 15.56 -7.12
CA LEU A 52 4.93 14.70 -8.21
C LEU A 52 5.03 15.45 -9.55
N LEU A 53 4.07 16.33 -9.85
CA LEU A 53 4.11 17.16 -11.07
C LEU A 53 5.21 18.22 -11.02
N ILE A 54 5.44 18.84 -9.86
CA ILE A 54 6.57 19.76 -9.67
C ILE A 54 7.90 19.00 -9.82
N ALA A 55 7.99 17.80 -9.24
CA ALA A 55 9.16 16.94 -9.37
C ALA A 55 9.37 16.45 -10.82
N CYS A 56 8.30 16.28 -11.61
CA CYS A 56 8.41 16.00 -13.04
C CYS A 56 9.14 17.14 -13.77
N ALA A 57 8.76 18.39 -13.53
CA ALA A 57 9.46 19.54 -14.12
C ALA A 57 10.93 19.60 -13.68
N ALA A 58 11.21 19.40 -12.39
CA ALA A 58 12.59 19.34 -11.88
C ALA A 58 13.39 18.15 -12.46
N GLY A 59 12.75 17.00 -12.65
CA GLY A 59 13.34 15.80 -13.24
C GLY A 59 13.65 15.96 -14.73
N ALA A 60 12.80 16.68 -15.47
CA ALA A 60 13.04 17.01 -16.87
C ALA A 60 14.28 17.89 -17.03
N TYR A 61 14.40 18.92 -16.19
CA TYR A 61 15.60 19.76 -16.14
C TYR A 61 16.85 18.97 -15.70
N TYR A 62 16.73 18.13 -14.66
CA TYR A 62 17.86 17.33 -14.15
C TYR A 62 18.41 16.32 -15.17
N THR A 63 17.55 15.76 -16.00
CA THR A 63 17.92 14.74 -17.01
C THR A 63 18.14 15.30 -18.40
N GLY A 64 17.75 16.55 -18.67
CA GLY A 64 17.80 17.16 -20.00
C GLY A 64 16.81 16.55 -21.02
N THR A 65 15.72 15.94 -20.55
CA THR A 65 14.75 15.18 -21.39
C THR A 65 13.46 15.97 -21.70
N GLU A 66 13.51 17.30 -21.60
CA GLU A 66 12.36 18.19 -21.79
C GLU A 66 11.66 17.98 -23.15
N ALA A 67 12.45 17.80 -24.21
CA ALA A 67 11.94 17.60 -25.56
C ALA A 67 11.34 16.20 -25.80
N SER A 68 11.81 15.17 -25.09
CA SER A 68 11.36 13.78 -25.25
C SER A 68 10.22 13.40 -24.30
N LEU A 69 9.92 14.21 -23.28
CA LEU A 69 8.94 13.90 -22.23
C LEU A 69 7.59 13.38 -22.77
N GLY A 70 7.06 14.02 -23.81
CA GLY A 70 5.79 13.58 -24.42
C GLY A 70 5.88 12.19 -25.05
N GLN A 71 6.96 11.90 -25.76
CA GLN A 71 7.20 10.59 -26.38
C GLN A 71 7.44 9.51 -25.33
N ASP A 72 8.28 9.81 -24.33
CA ASP A 72 8.57 8.92 -23.20
C ASP A 72 7.31 8.58 -22.41
N PHE A 73 6.42 9.56 -22.22
CA PHE A 73 5.13 9.34 -21.57
C PHE A 73 4.21 8.44 -22.42
N VAL A 74 4.13 8.67 -23.73
CA VAL A 74 3.37 7.79 -24.63
C VAL A 74 3.91 6.36 -24.60
N HIS A 75 5.24 6.16 -24.59
CA HIS A 75 5.84 4.84 -24.47
C HIS A 75 5.40 4.10 -23.20
N ILE A 76 5.31 4.80 -22.07
CA ILE A 76 4.77 4.23 -20.82
C ILE A 76 3.30 3.79 -21.01
N LEU A 77 2.47 4.60 -21.67
CA LEU A 77 1.04 4.31 -21.83
C LEU A 77 0.78 3.09 -22.72
N VAL A 78 1.53 2.93 -23.80
CA VAL A 78 1.27 1.93 -24.85
C VAL A 78 2.09 0.64 -24.73
N SER A 79 2.75 0.45 -23.58
CA SER A 79 3.57 -0.73 -23.31
C SER A 79 2.86 -1.74 -22.40
N PRO A 80 3.05 -3.05 -22.65
CA PRO A 80 2.78 -4.08 -21.66
C PRO A 80 3.58 -3.81 -20.39
N ALA A 81 2.95 -3.99 -19.24
CA ALA A 81 3.52 -3.54 -17.97
C ALA A 81 3.42 -4.60 -16.87
N PRO A 82 3.92 -5.84 -17.09
CA PRO A 82 4.00 -6.84 -16.03
C PRO A 82 4.84 -6.33 -14.86
N LEU A 83 4.63 -6.90 -13.68
CA LEU A 83 5.22 -6.48 -12.44
C LEU A 83 6.75 -6.43 -12.55
N VAL A 84 7.25 -5.33 -12.01
CA VAL A 84 8.62 -4.82 -12.05
C VAL A 84 9.07 -4.22 -13.40
N THR A 85 8.15 -3.90 -14.32
CA THR A 85 8.47 -3.06 -15.49
C THR A 85 8.91 -1.67 -15.03
N ASP A 86 10.17 -1.32 -15.29
CA ASP A 86 10.74 -0.06 -14.82
C ASP A 86 10.43 1.11 -15.74
N TYR A 87 9.62 2.05 -15.28
CA TYR A 87 9.21 3.21 -16.08
C TYR A 87 10.31 4.25 -16.26
N PHE A 88 11.36 4.23 -15.44
CA PHE A 88 12.55 5.05 -15.68
C PHE A 88 13.34 4.55 -16.88
N SER A 89 13.39 3.22 -17.08
CA SER A 89 14.02 2.58 -18.23
C SER A 89 13.14 2.58 -19.48
N LEU A 90 11.82 2.46 -19.30
CA LEU A 90 10.86 2.38 -20.41
C LEU A 90 10.53 3.74 -21.03
N GLY A 91 10.27 4.74 -20.19
CA GLY A 91 10.09 6.13 -20.59
C GLY A 91 11.30 6.91 -20.14
N SER A 92 11.13 7.74 -19.11
CA SER A 92 12.19 8.50 -18.46
C SER A 92 11.76 8.86 -17.03
N LEU A 93 12.69 9.34 -16.19
CA LEU A 93 12.39 9.83 -14.84
C LEU A 93 11.21 10.82 -14.82
N PRO A 94 11.20 11.91 -15.60
CA PRO A 94 10.07 12.85 -15.60
C PRO A 94 8.79 12.22 -16.17
N ALA A 95 8.86 11.34 -17.17
CA ALA A 95 7.66 10.69 -17.71
C ALA A 95 6.97 9.79 -16.67
N ALA A 96 7.75 9.07 -15.86
CA ALA A 96 7.23 8.27 -14.75
C ALA A 96 6.62 9.14 -13.64
N LEU A 97 7.24 10.27 -13.31
CA LEU A 97 6.69 11.25 -12.36
C LEU A 97 5.41 11.90 -12.87
N LEU A 98 5.35 12.23 -14.17
CA LEU A 98 4.13 12.72 -14.83
C LEU A 98 3.01 11.70 -14.74
N ASN A 99 3.28 10.43 -15.05
CA ASN A 99 2.32 9.34 -14.93
C ASN A 99 1.77 9.24 -13.50
N ALA A 100 2.64 9.23 -12.49
CA ALA A 100 2.24 9.18 -11.09
C ALA A 100 1.44 10.41 -10.65
N GLY A 101 1.84 11.62 -11.08
CA GLY A 101 1.14 12.87 -10.78
C GLY A 101 -0.26 12.93 -11.39
N LEU A 102 -0.44 12.51 -12.64
CA LEU A 102 -1.74 12.48 -13.32
C LEU A 102 -2.69 11.43 -12.72
N CYS A 103 -2.19 10.23 -12.44
CA CYS A 103 -2.97 9.19 -11.75
C CYS A 103 -3.36 9.67 -10.34
N GLY A 104 -2.42 10.27 -9.60
CA GLY A 104 -2.67 10.84 -8.28
C GLY A 104 -3.73 11.95 -8.31
N LEU A 105 -3.63 12.90 -9.25
CA LEU A 105 -4.63 13.96 -9.40
C LEU A 105 -6.01 13.40 -9.73
N THR A 106 -6.07 12.33 -10.53
CA THR A 106 -7.33 11.65 -10.84
C THR A 106 -7.95 11.05 -9.57
N MET A 107 -7.16 10.35 -8.77
CA MET A 107 -7.63 9.80 -7.49
C MET A 107 -8.09 10.92 -6.54
N ALA A 108 -7.32 12.01 -6.43
CA ALA A 108 -7.70 13.19 -5.64
C ALA A 108 -9.01 13.80 -6.13
N PHE A 109 -9.19 13.93 -7.45
CA PHE A 109 -10.43 14.42 -8.07
C PHE A 109 -11.63 13.59 -7.60
N PHE A 110 -11.58 12.26 -7.69
CA PHE A 110 -12.68 11.41 -7.20
C PHE A 110 -12.93 11.56 -5.69
N MET A 111 -11.88 11.76 -4.90
CA MET A 111 -12.03 11.99 -3.45
C MET A 111 -12.71 13.35 -3.14
N PHE A 112 -12.39 14.41 -3.89
CA PHE A 112 -13.00 15.74 -3.68
C PHE A 112 -14.44 15.82 -4.15
N PHE A 113 -14.77 15.18 -5.28
CA PHE A 113 -16.06 15.38 -5.94
C PHE A 113 -17.11 14.33 -5.57
N LEU A 114 -16.73 13.18 -5.00
CA LEU A 114 -17.69 12.22 -4.48
C LEU A 114 -18.26 12.70 -3.14
N PRO A 115 -19.60 12.71 -2.95
CA PRO A 115 -20.21 13.20 -1.73
C PRO A 115 -19.88 12.30 -0.54
N GLY A 116 -19.22 12.86 0.49
CA GLY A 116 -18.89 12.15 1.73
C GLY A 116 -17.53 12.56 2.30
N PRO A 117 -17.23 12.20 3.56
CA PRO A 117 -15.91 12.45 4.14
C PRO A 117 -14.90 11.41 3.64
N SER A 118 -13.69 11.85 3.29
CA SER A 118 -12.59 10.96 2.93
C SER A 118 -12.07 10.15 4.12
N HIS A 119 -11.77 8.88 3.84
CA HIS A 119 -11.35 7.88 4.83
C HIS A 119 -9.89 7.49 4.70
N THR A 120 -9.33 6.93 5.77
CA THR A 120 -7.96 6.41 5.77
C THR A 120 -7.75 5.27 4.78
N ASN A 121 -8.78 4.45 4.52
CA ASN A 121 -8.69 3.36 3.54
C ASN A 121 -8.54 3.91 2.12
N THR A 122 -9.20 5.04 1.83
CA THR A 122 -9.09 5.73 0.54
C THR A 122 -7.71 6.37 0.37
N LEU A 123 -7.15 6.94 1.44
CA LEU A 123 -5.76 7.41 1.45
C LEU A 123 -4.76 6.27 1.19
N ALA A 124 -5.00 5.08 1.77
CA ALA A 124 -4.20 3.89 1.48
C ALA A 124 -4.33 3.47 0.00
N GLY A 125 -5.55 3.46 -0.55
CA GLY A 125 -5.79 3.23 -1.98
C GLY A 125 -5.00 4.21 -2.86
N PHE A 126 -5.02 5.49 -2.53
CA PHE A 126 -4.26 6.53 -3.22
C PHE A 126 -2.75 6.26 -3.23
N PHE A 127 -2.15 5.95 -2.07
CA PHE A 127 -0.71 5.65 -2.01
C PHE A 127 -0.34 4.39 -2.80
N LEU A 128 -1.21 3.37 -2.81
CA LEU A 128 -1.00 2.19 -3.62
C LEU A 128 -1.10 2.50 -5.12
N VAL A 129 -2.05 3.31 -5.57
CA VAL A 129 -2.11 3.72 -6.98
C VAL A 129 -0.82 4.42 -7.38
N ILE A 130 -0.38 5.43 -6.60
CA ILE A 130 0.87 6.16 -6.86
C ILE A 130 2.09 5.23 -6.84
N ALA A 131 2.17 4.31 -5.88
CA ALA A 131 3.29 3.38 -5.78
C ALA A 131 3.51 2.62 -7.10
N HIS A 132 2.45 2.07 -7.67
CA HIS A 132 2.56 1.27 -8.90
C HIS A 132 2.60 2.12 -10.17
N CYS A 133 2.38 3.43 -10.09
CA CYS A 133 2.58 4.33 -11.22
C CYS A 133 4.03 4.38 -11.70
N PHE A 134 4.97 3.92 -10.90
CA PHE A 134 6.38 3.80 -11.28
C PHE A 134 6.74 2.43 -11.86
N TYR A 135 5.83 1.45 -11.72
CA TYR A 135 6.03 0.09 -12.21
C TYR A 135 4.69 -0.66 -12.40
N GLY A 136 4.25 -0.76 -13.64
CA GLY A 136 3.13 -1.63 -14.02
C GLY A 136 1.72 -0.99 -14.06
N LEU A 137 1.51 0.15 -13.40
CA LEU A 137 0.27 0.95 -13.53
C LEU A 137 0.56 2.23 -14.31
N ASN A 138 -0.24 2.54 -15.32
CA ASN A 138 -0.16 3.80 -16.04
C ASN A 138 -1.54 4.43 -16.24
N PHE A 139 -1.53 5.69 -16.68
CA PHE A 139 -2.74 6.48 -16.83
C PHE A 139 -3.76 5.85 -17.79
N LEU A 140 -3.32 5.06 -18.78
CA LEU A 140 -4.21 4.39 -19.72
C LEU A 140 -4.79 3.10 -19.12
N ASN A 141 -3.94 2.24 -18.57
CA ASN A 141 -4.31 0.90 -18.15
C ASN A 141 -5.08 0.86 -16.81
N MET A 142 -5.05 1.93 -16.01
CA MET A 142 -5.78 2.00 -14.74
C MET A 142 -7.30 2.09 -14.93
N TRP A 143 -7.78 2.73 -16.00
CA TRP A 143 -9.19 3.08 -16.15
C TRP A 143 -10.14 1.89 -16.18
N PRO A 144 -9.89 0.83 -16.97
CA PRO A 144 -10.84 -0.29 -17.05
C PRO A 144 -11.02 -0.98 -15.68
N CYS A 145 -9.92 -1.14 -14.93
CA CYS A 145 -9.96 -1.75 -13.60
C CYS A 145 -10.49 -0.80 -12.51
N PHE A 146 -10.26 0.51 -12.62
CA PHE A 146 -10.74 1.51 -11.67
C PHE A 146 -12.24 1.75 -11.80
N ILE A 147 -12.75 1.86 -13.04
CA ILE A 147 -14.17 2.10 -13.31
C ILE A 147 -15.00 0.85 -13.06
N ALA A 148 -14.47 -0.34 -13.38
CA ALA A 148 -15.20 -1.61 -13.30
C ALA A 148 -16.00 -1.80 -11.98
N PRO A 149 -15.42 -1.68 -10.78
CA PRO A 149 -16.16 -1.88 -9.53
C PRO A 149 -17.32 -0.89 -9.30
N PHE A 150 -17.34 0.30 -9.92
CA PHE A 150 -18.49 1.20 -9.82
C PHE A 150 -19.77 0.55 -10.36
N LEU A 151 -19.67 -0.35 -11.35
CA LEU A 151 -20.81 -1.14 -11.83
C LEU A 151 -21.40 -1.99 -10.70
N TYR A 152 -20.55 -2.70 -9.95
CA TYR A 152 -20.99 -3.48 -8.79
C TYR A 152 -21.61 -2.60 -7.71
N LEU A 153 -20.98 -1.47 -7.38
CA LEU A 153 -21.51 -0.52 -6.40
C LEU A 153 -22.88 0.01 -6.82
N THR A 154 -23.08 0.29 -8.11
CA THR A 154 -24.37 0.73 -8.67
C THR A 154 -25.43 -0.37 -8.54
N VAL A 155 -25.10 -1.59 -8.97
CA VAL A 155 -26.01 -2.76 -8.93
C VAL A 155 -26.43 -3.10 -7.51
N LYS A 156 -25.49 -2.99 -6.55
CA LYS A 156 -25.75 -3.27 -5.13
C LYS A 156 -26.21 -2.05 -4.32
N GLN A 157 -26.37 -0.88 -4.95
CA GLN A 157 -26.80 0.37 -4.31
C GLN A 157 -25.92 0.75 -3.10
N LEU A 158 -24.61 0.54 -3.25
CA LEU A 158 -23.61 0.86 -2.23
C LEU A 158 -23.08 2.28 -2.39
N ASP A 159 -22.67 2.89 -1.28
CA ASP A 159 -22.09 4.24 -1.31
C ASP A 159 -20.73 4.25 -2.03
N TYR A 160 -20.58 5.16 -2.98
CA TYR A 160 -19.35 5.28 -3.77
C TYR A 160 -18.18 5.82 -2.97
N ASN A 161 -18.41 6.79 -2.07
CA ASN A 161 -17.34 7.43 -1.30
C ASN A 161 -16.76 6.46 -0.25
N GLU A 162 -17.62 5.77 0.50
CA GLU A 162 -17.21 4.76 1.49
C GLU A 162 -16.45 3.58 0.86
N ASN A 163 -16.79 3.22 -0.38
CA ASN A 163 -16.21 2.08 -1.09
C ASN A 163 -15.19 2.46 -2.17
N LEU A 164 -14.80 3.74 -2.30
CA LEU A 164 -13.86 4.20 -3.33
C LEU A 164 -12.51 3.47 -3.30
N HIS A 165 -12.06 3.10 -2.09
CA HIS A 165 -10.85 2.31 -1.89
C HIS A 165 -10.89 0.94 -2.61
N VAL A 166 -12.07 0.33 -2.80
CA VAL A 166 -12.25 -0.90 -3.57
C VAL A 166 -11.94 -0.67 -5.05
N CYS A 167 -12.42 0.44 -5.62
CA CYS A 167 -12.12 0.85 -6.99
C CYS A 167 -10.61 1.08 -7.16
N MET A 168 -9.97 1.74 -6.19
CA MET A 168 -8.52 1.96 -6.21
C MET A 168 -7.74 0.65 -6.09
N PHE A 169 -8.15 -0.28 -5.23
CA PHE A 169 -7.47 -1.59 -5.11
C PHE A 169 -7.62 -2.46 -6.35
N SER A 170 -8.72 -2.33 -7.08
CA SER A 170 -8.94 -3.05 -8.35
C SER A 170 -7.89 -2.72 -9.42
N THR A 171 -7.26 -1.53 -9.36
CA THR A 171 -6.18 -1.15 -10.28
C THR A 171 -4.94 -2.06 -10.21
N CYS A 172 -4.82 -2.92 -9.20
CA CYS A 172 -3.75 -3.93 -9.17
C CYS A 172 -3.73 -4.87 -10.39
N PHE A 173 -4.84 -4.96 -11.13
CA PHE A 173 -4.99 -5.73 -12.37
C PHE A 173 -4.63 -4.93 -13.63
N SER A 174 -4.15 -3.69 -13.51
CA SER A 174 -3.68 -2.85 -14.62
C SER A 174 -2.73 -3.57 -15.60
N PRO A 175 -1.78 -4.41 -15.16
CA PRO A 175 -0.93 -5.17 -16.09
C PRO A 175 -1.73 -6.08 -17.02
N PHE A 176 -2.79 -6.75 -16.54
CA PHE A 176 -3.68 -7.55 -17.41
C PHE A 176 -4.30 -6.69 -18.50
N VAL A 177 -4.70 -5.46 -18.19
CA VAL A 177 -5.28 -4.54 -19.19
C VAL A 177 -4.27 -4.25 -20.30
N SER A 178 -3.04 -3.87 -19.95
CA SER A 178 -2.00 -3.62 -20.95
C SER A 178 -1.64 -4.89 -21.75
N GLU A 179 -1.56 -6.06 -21.10
CA GLU A 179 -1.31 -7.32 -21.79
C GLU A 179 -2.40 -7.66 -22.81
N LEU A 180 -3.67 -7.63 -22.39
CA LEU A 180 -4.79 -8.01 -23.22
C LEU A 180 -4.96 -7.06 -24.42
N LEU A 181 -4.73 -5.76 -24.20
CA LEU A 181 -4.80 -4.75 -25.25
C LEU A 181 -3.65 -4.86 -26.27
N PHE A 182 -2.41 -5.03 -25.79
CA PHE A 182 -1.23 -4.82 -26.63
C PHE A 182 -0.50 -6.09 -27.05
N ARG A 183 -0.42 -7.12 -26.19
CA ARG A 183 0.43 -8.29 -26.48
C ARG A 183 -0.33 -9.60 -26.63
N TYR A 184 -1.30 -9.89 -25.76
CA TYR A 184 -1.92 -11.21 -25.65
C TYR A 184 -2.46 -11.75 -26.98
N THR A 185 -3.04 -10.86 -27.80
CA THR A 185 -3.61 -11.24 -29.11
C THR A 185 -2.63 -11.14 -30.29
N LEU A 186 -1.49 -10.46 -30.10
CA LEU A 186 -0.48 -10.23 -31.15
C LEU A 186 0.75 -11.15 -30.99
N GLY A 187 1.00 -11.68 -29.80
CA GLY A 187 2.18 -12.46 -29.48
C GLY A 187 3.47 -11.70 -29.77
N ASP A 188 4.39 -12.33 -30.51
CA ASP A 188 5.70 -11.77 -30.87
C ASP A 188 5.62 -10.66 -31.94
N SER A 189 4.45 -10.40 -32.52
CA SER A 189 4.24 -9.31 -33.50
C SER A 189 4.06 -7.94 -32.83
N PHE A 190 4.05 -7.88 -31.49
CA PHE A 190 3.93 -6.63 -30.76
C PHE A 190 5.18 -5.74 -30.96
N SER A 191 4.95 -4.47 -31.29
CA SER A 191 5.99 -3.44 -31.36
C SER A 191 5.52 -2.18 -30.65
N ILE A 192 6.35 -1.67 -29.72
CA ILE A 192 6.09 -0.41 -28.99
C ILE A 192 5.98 0.78 -29.96
N ILE A 193 6.71 0.74 -31.08
CA ILE A 193 6.75 1.82 -32.08
C ILE A 193 5.45 1.88 -32.90
N ARG A 194 4.78 0.73 -33.12
CA ARG A 194 3.53 0.64 -33.89
C ARG A 194 2.45 -0.06 -33.07
N VAL A 195 1.77 0.74 -32.26
CA VAL A 195 0.64 0.28 -31.45
C VAL A 195 -0.47 -0.23 -32.36
N THR A 196 -0.72 -1.53 -32.31
CA THR A 196 -1.78 -2.18 -33.07
C THR A 196 -2.82 -2.70 -32.08
N LEU A 197 -4.02 -2.12 -32.10
CA LEU A 197 -5.13 -2.61 -31.28
C LEU A 197 -5.95 -3.60 -32.10
N THR A 198 -6.08 -4.83 -31.61
CA THR A 198 -6.98 -5.81 -32.23
C THR A 198 -8.36 -5.71 -31.60
N VAL A 199 -9.41 -5.91 -32.40
CA VAL A 199 -10.79 -5.99 -31.89
C VAL A 199 -10.92 -7.07 -30.82
N ARG A 200 -10.23 -8.21 -31.00
CA ARG A 200 -10.19 -9.31 -30.02
C ARG A 200 -9.59 -8.87 -28.69
N GLY A 201 -8.48 -8.12 -28.71
CA GLY A 201 -7.83 -7.60 -27.51
C GLY A 201 -8.74 -6.65 -26.74
N VAL A 202 -9.39 -5.71 -27.44
CA VAL A 202 -10.35 -4.79 -26.82
C VAL A 202 -11.53 -5.54 -26.19
N LEU A 203 -12.11 -6.51 -26.90
CA LEU A 203 -13.22 -7.32 -26.37
C LEU A 203 -12.81 -8.14 -25.14
N LEU A 204 -11.62 -8.76 -25.15
CA LEU A 204 -11.09 -9.49 -24.00
C LEU A 204 -10.88 -8.56 -22.80
N THR A 205 -10.33 -7.36 -23.02
CA THR A 205 -10.14 -6.37 -21.94
C THR A 205 -11.48 -5.93 -21.35
N VAL A 206 -12.51 -5.69 -22.17
CA VAL A 206 -13.85 -5.35 -21.68
C VAL A 206 -14.44 -6.49 -20.85
N LEU A 207 -14.39 -7.73 -21.36
CA LEU A 207 -14.86 -8.91 -20.64
C LEU A 207 -14.12 -9.08 -19.31
N PHE A 208 -12.80 -8.94 -19.33
CA PHE A 208 -11.96 -8.99 -18.15
C PHE A 208 -12.38 -7.94 -17.11
N SER A 209 -12.54 -6.68 -17.52
CA SER A 209 -12.98 -5.60 -16.63
C SER A 209 -14.36 -5.88 -16.03
N LEU A 210 -15.30 -6.45 -16.80
CA LEU A 210 -16.61 -6.86 -16.28
C LEU A 210 -16.49 -7.97 -15.23
N ILE A 211 -15.61 -8.95 -15.42
CA ILE A 211 -15.37 -10.00 -14.41
C ILE A 211 -14.81 -9.37 -13.12
N ILE A 212 -13.78 -8.53 -13.27
CA ILE A 212 -13.12 -7.85 -12.14
C ILE A 212 -14.10 -6.95 -11.37
N ALA A 213 -15.05 -6.32 -12.06
CA ALA A 213 -16.08 -5.48 -11.46
C ALA A 213 -16.84 -6.20 -10.34
N PHE A 214 -17.18 -7.48 -10.52
CA PHE A 214 -17.95 -8.26 -9.55
C PHE A 214 -17.07 -9.12 -8.64
N CYS A 215 -15.91 -9.58 -9.11
CA CYS A 215 -15.01 -10.42 -8.32
C CYS A 215 -14.29 -9.64 -7.21
N THR A 216 -13.70 -8.47 -7.53
CA THR A 216 -12.88 -7.72 -6.55
C THR A 216 -13.68 -7.32 -5.30
N PRO A 217 -14.88 -6.72 -5.41
CA PRO A 217 -15.70 -6.37 -4.25
C PRO A 217 -16.07 -7.57 -3.37
N ALA A 218 -16.28 -8.74 -3.97
CA ALA A 218 -16.67 -9.96 -3.27
C ALA A 218 -15.48 -10.67 -2.59
N LEU A 219 -14.28 -10.63 -3.20
CA LEU A 219 -13.09 -11.28 -2.67
C LEU A 219 -12.49 -10.53 -1.46
N LEU A 220 -12.65 -9.21 -1.39
CA LEU A 220 -12.04 -8.39 -0.34
C LEU A 220 -12.54 -8.74 1.08
N PRO A 221 -13.86 -8.83 1.38
CA PRO A 221 -14.33 -9.28 2.69
C PRO A 221 -13.85 -10.71 3.03
N GLY A 222 -13.93 -11.63 2.06
CA GLY A 222 -13.47 -13.00 2.22
C GLY A 222 -11.99 -13.10 2.62
N ALA A 223 -11.10 -12.43 1.88
CA ALA A 223 -9.67 -12.40 2.21
C ALA A 223 -9.40 -11.83 3.61
N ARG A 224 -10.15 -10.79 4.02
CA ARG A 224 -9.99 -10.17 5.35
C ARG A 224 -10.30 -11.17 6.46
N THR A 225 -11.29 -12.03 6.24
CA THR A 225 -11.68 -13.08 7.20
C THR A 225 -10.63 -14.18 7.28
N TRP A 226 -10.03 -14.59 6.14
CA TRP A 226 -8.99 -15.63 6.12
C TRP A 226 -7.77 -15.26 6.98
N HIS A 227 -7.32 -14.01 6.90
CA HIS A 227 -6.19 -13.53 7.70
C HIS A 227 -6.62 -12.76 8.98
N LYS A 228 -7.91 -12.76 9.32
CA LYS A 228 -8.50 -12.15 10.53
C LYS A 228 -8.09 -10.69 10.79
N GLY A 229 -7.81 -9.90 9.75
CA GLY A 229 -7.33 -8.52 9.89
C GLY A 229 -5.85 -8.33 10.29
N TYR A 230 -5.03 -9.39 10.31
CA TYR A 230 -3.58 -9.30 10.60
C TYR A 230 -2.71 -8.84 9.42
N ASN A 231 -3.24 -8.82 8.20
CA ASN A 231 -2.60 -8.24 7.03
C ASN A 231 -3.34 -6.96 6.62
N LEU A 232 -2.64 -5.83 6.61
CA LEU A 232 -3.22 -4.56 6.16
C LEU A 232 -3.38 -4.51 4.63
N TYR A 233 -2.50 -5.19 3.87
CA TYR A 233 -2.63 -5.34 2.41
C TYR A 233 -3.63 -6.44 2.03
N ASN A 234 -4.84 -6.38 2.58
CA ASN A 234 -5.92 -7.34 2.32
C ASN A 234 -6.18 -7.55 0.81
N GLY A 235 -6.16 -6.46 0.04
CA GLY A 235 -6.32 -6.52 -1.42
C GLY A 235 -5.28 -7.39 -2.11
N GLY A 236 -4.06 -7.52 -1.57
CA GLY A 236 -3.05 -8.39 -2.14
C GLY A 236 -3.44 -9.87 -2.09
N LEU A 237 -3.98 -10.35 -0.95
CA LEU A 237 -4.45 -11.74 -0.84
C LEU A 237 -5.65 -12.00 -1.75
N ALA A 238 -6.65 -11.11 -1.69
CA ALA A 238 -7.87 -11.21 -2.50
C ALA A 238 -7.55 -11.25 -4.01
N CYS A 239 -6.80 -10.26 -4.50
CA CYS A 239 -6.49 -10.15 -5.90
C CYS A 239 -5.44 -11.17 -6.35
N GLY A 240 -4.54 -11.63 -5.47
CA GLY A 240 -3.51 -12.60 -5.81
C GLY A 240 -4.03 -13.98 -6.10
N VAL A 241 -4.97 -14.49 -5.29
CA VAL A 241 -5.62 -15.78 -5.56
C VAL A 241 -6.38 -15.73 -6.90
N PHE A 242 -7.05 -14.61 -7.18
CA PHE A 242 -7.78 -14.45 -8.43
C PHE A 242 -6.87 -14.26 -9.65
N ALA A 243 -5.78 -13.48 -9.50
CA ALA A 243 -4.78 -13.30 -10.54
C ALA A 243 -4.07 -14.61 -10.89
N PHE A 244 -3.79 -15.45 -9.89
CA PHE A 244 -3.28 -16.81 -10.12
C PHE A 244 -4.23 -17.60 -11.02
N LEU A 245 -5.53 -17.65 -10.69
CA LEU A 245 -6.54 -18.33 -11.52
C LEU A 245 -6.56 -17.78 -12.95
N LEU A 246 -6.62 -16.46 -13.11
CA LEU A 246 -6.68 -15.81 -14.42
C LEU A 246 -5.42 -16.06 -15.25
N TYR A 247 -4.25 -15.96 -14.63
CA TYR A 247 -2.97 -16.23 -15.30
C TYR A 247 -2.88 -17.70 -15.74
N SER A 248 -3.20 -18.63 -14.84
CA SER A 248 -3.22 -20.05 -15.17
C SER A 248 -4.16 -20.34 -16.33
N PHE A 249 -5.37 -19.78 -16.32
CA PHE A 249 -6.30 -19.99 -17.41
C PHE A 249 -5.81 -19.37 -18.73
N LEU A 250 -5.50 -18.07 -18.73
CA LEU A 250 -5.19 -17.33 -19.96
C LEU A 250 -3.86 -17.72 -20.60
N TYR A 251 -2.86 -18.11 -19.82
CA TYR A 251 -1.50 -18.39 -20.32
C TYR A 251 -1.14 -19.87 -20.23
N ARG A 252 -1.32 -20.49 -19.06
CA ARG A 252 -0.89 -21.89 -18.85
C ARG A 252 -1.81 -22.89 -19.55
N THR A 253 -3.12 -22.73 -19.42
CA THR A 253 -4.10 -23.68 -19.97
C THR A 253 -4.33 -23.47 -21.46
N VAL A 254 -4.42 -22.22 -21.91
CA VAL A 254 -4.56 -21.91 -23.35
C VAL A 254 -3.24 -22.12 -24.11
N GLY A 255 -2.09 -22.09 -23.43
CA GLY A 255 -0.77 -22.29 -24.05
C GLY A 255 -0.22 -21.05 -24.75
N VAL A 256 -0.60 -19.84 -24.30
CA VAL A 256 -0.07 -18.57 -24.81
C VAL A 256 1.28 -18.25 -24.16
N SER A 257 2.18 -17.59 -24.91
CA SER A 257 3.49 -17.18 -24.40
C SER A 257 3.38 -16.30 -23.16
N GLU A 258 4.22 -16.60 -22.17
CA GLU A 258 4.18 -15.90 -20.89
C GLU A 258 4.52 -14.41 -21.03
N PRO A 259 3.98 -13.57 -20.13
CA PRO A 259 4.33 -12.17 -20.08
C PRO A 259 5.82 -11.96 -19.82
N ARG A 260 6.45 -11.11 -20.62
CA ARG A 260 7.82 -10.62 -20.46
C ARG A 260 7.85 -9.11 -20.23
N VAL A 261 8.76 -8.65 -19.37
CA VAL A 261 9.06 -7.23 -19.20
C VAL A 261 9.66 -6.70 -20.50
N PRO A 262 9.15 -5.60 -21.07
CA PRO A 262 9.78 -4.97 -22.23
C PRO A 262 11.23 -4.58 -21.92
N MET A 263 12.19 -5.06 -22.71
CA MET A 263 13.59 -4.64 -22.59
C MET A 263 13.82 -3.42 -23.49
N THR A 264 13.77 -2.24 -22.90
CA THR A 264 14.15 -0.97 -23.54
C THR A 264 15.39 -0.40 -22.87
N VAL A 265 16.40 -0.10 -23.69
CA VAL A 265 17.61 0.60 -23.26
C VAL A 265 17.37 2.08 -23.46
N ASN A 266 17.10 2.82 -22.38
CA ASN A 266 17.12 4.27 -22.42
C ASN A 266 18.57 4.76 -22.24
N PRO A 267 19.19 5.42 -23.26
CA PRO A 267 20.58 5.87 -23.18
C PRO A 267 20.82 6.90 -22.06
N VAL A 268 19.84 7.76 -21.79
CA VAL A 268 19.91 8.72 -20.67
C VAL A 268 19.89 7.96 -19.35
N TYR A 269 19.00 6.99 -19.18
CA TYR A 269 18.98 6.20 -17.96
C TYR A 269 20.30 5.43 -17.74
N ALA A 270 20.87 4.87 -18.81
CA ALA A 270 22.17 4.21 -18.78
C ALA A 270 23.32 5.17 -18.42
N SER A 271 23.29 6.44 -18.86
CA SER A 271 24.32 7.42 -18.49
C SER A 271 24.29 7.79 -17.00
N PHE A 272 23.16 7.60 -16.32
CA PHE A 272 23.03 7.70 -14.86
C PHE A 272 23.32 6.37 -14.13
N GLY A 273 23.91 5.38 -14.81
CA GLY A 273 24.22 4.08 -14.22
C GLY A 273 22.99 3.26 -13.87
N ASN A 274 21.88 3.43 -14.62
CA ASN A 274 20.59 2.78 -14.37
C ASN A 274 20.07 3.02 -12.93
N SER A 275 20.35 4.18 -12.36
CA SER A 275 19.99 4.49 -10.98
C SER A 275 19.87 6.00 -10.74
N TYR A 276 18.68 6.48 -10.41
CA TYR A 276 18.48 7.90 -10.03
C TYR A 276 18.64 8.11 -8.52
N HIS A 277 19.72 7.57 -7.95
CA HIS A 277 19.93 7.50 -6.50
C HIS A 277 19.94 8.88 -5.82
N LEU A 278 20.66 9.85 -6.38
CA LEU A 278 20.74 11.20 -5.83
C LEU A 278 19.37 11.90 -5.88
N PHE A 279 18.73 11.90 -7.06
CA PHE A 279 17.43 12.53 -7.25
C PHE A 279 16.37 11.90 -6.34
N GLY A 280 16.31 10.57 -6.26
CA GLY A 280 15.36 9.85 -5.41
C GLY A 280 15.51 10.16 -3.93
N ASN A 281 16.75 10.18 -3.42
CA ASN A 281 16.99 10.54 -2.02
C ASN A 281 16.57 11.99 -1.72
N VAL A 282 16.94 12.95 -2.57
CA VAL A 282 16.53 14.35 -2.38
C VAL A 282 15.01 14.49 -2.45
N PHE A 283 14.36 13.84 -3.42
CA PHE A 283 12.91 13.82 -3.58
C PHE A 283 12.19 13.34 -2.31
N PHE A 284 12.57 12.17 -1.79
CA PHE A 284 11.90 11.60 -0.62
C PHE A 284 12.24 12.34 0.68
N LEU A 285 13.47 12.84 0.83
CA LEU A 285 13.84 13.65 2.01
C LEU A 285 13.04 14.96 2.06
N ILE A 286 12.83 15.63 0.92
CA ILE A 286 11.95 16.80 0.85
C ILE A 286 10.52 16.41 1.18
N LEU A 287 9.98 15.35 0.55
CA LEU A 287 8.62 14.89 0.77
C LEU A 287 8.34 14.55 2.24
N PHE A 288 9.21 13.77 2.87
CA PHE A 288 9.08 13.39 4.27
C PHE A 288 9.34 14.57 5.21
N GLY A 289 10.28 15.47 4.87
CA GLY A 289 10.49 16.73 5.56
C GLY A 289 9.23 17.60 5.56
N CYS A 290 8.54 17.72 4.42
CA CYS A 290 7.26 18.41 4.31
C CYS A 290 6.18 17.73 5.17
N CYS A 291 6.07 16.40 5.15
CA CYS A 291 5.13 15.67 6.00
C CYS A 291 5.40 15.94 7.50
N LEU A 292 6.66 15.91 7.93
CA LEU A 292 7.04 16.24 9.30
C LEU A 292 6.69 17.68 9.67
N PHE A 293 7.03 18.63 8.80
CA PHE A 293 6.80 20.06 9.02
C PHE A 293 5.31 20.39 9.12
N PHE A 294 4.50 19.95 8.15
CA PHE A 294 3.05 20.19 8.17
C PHE A 294 2.35 19.39 9.26
N GLY A 295 2.77 18.15 9.54
CA GLY A 295 2.26 17.36 10.65
C GLY A 295 2.51 18.05 12.00
N TRP A 296 3.72 18.57 12.21
CA TRP A 296 4.08 19.36 13.39
C TRP A 296 3.26 20.64 13.50
N LEU A 297 3.12 21.39 12.40
CA LEU A 297 2.35 22.63 12.35
C LEU A 297 0.86 22.39 12.70
N LEU A 298 0.24 21.39 12.06
CA LEU A 298 -1.17 21.03 12.27
C LEU A 298 -1.44 20.40 13.64
N ASN A 299 -0.42 19.82 14.29
CA ASN A 299 -0.51 19.32 15.65
C ASN A 299 -0.23 20.40 16.73
N GLY A 300 -0.29 21.68 16.35
CA GLY A 300 -0.06 22.80 17.28
C GLY A 300 1.40 22.94 17.68
N ARG A 301 2.31 22.74 16.72
CA ARG A 301 3.77 22.83 16.90
C ARG A 301 4.30 21.86 17.96
N SER A 302 3.78 20.63 17.98
CA SER A 302 4.13 19.65 19.00
C SER A 302 4.15 18.21 18.47
N PHE A 303 4.96 17.35 19.10
CA PHE A 303 4.97 15.90 18.90
C PHE A 303 4.15 15.14 19.95
N ARG A 304 3.38 15.87 20.79
CA ARG A 304 2.53 15.27 21.82
C ARG A 304 1.54 14.29 21.19
N GLY A 305 1.50 13.07 21.71
CA GLY A 305 0.62 12.00 21.24
C GLY A 305 1.31 10.90 20.45
N ILE A 306 2.49 11.15 19.85
CA ILE A 306 3.18 10.14 19.01
C ILE A 306 3.53 8.86 19.78
N ARG A 307 3.89 9.00 21.07
CA ARG A 307 4.17 7.87 21.96
C ARG A 307 2.95 6.97 22.16
N HIS A 308 1.74 7.52 22.13
CA HIS A 308 0.51 6.73 22.24
C HIS A 308 0.23 5.97 20.94
N LEU A 309 0.53 6.57 19.78
CA LEU A 309 0.44 5.92 18.47
C LEU A 309 1.41 4.72 18.39
N TYR A 310 2.68 4.88 18.83
CA TYR A 310 3.69 3.81 18.79
C TYR A 310 3.48 2.67 19.81
N ARG A 311 2.53 2.85 20.73
CA ARG A 311 2.10 1.81 21.68
C ARG A 311 0.88 1.03 21.18
N ASP A 312 0.23 1.49 20.11
CA ASP A 312 -0.86 0.75 19.49
C ASP A 312 -0.34 -0.56 18.88
N THR A 313 -1.20 -1.57 18.81
CA THR A 313 -0.84 -2.85 18.18
C THR A 313 -0.93 -2.77 16.66
N GLY A 314 -1.69 -1.80 16.13
CA GLY A 314 -1.99 -1.70 14.70
C GLY A 314 -3.02 -2.73 14.20
N TYR A 315 -3.50 -3.63 15.07
CA TYR A 315 -4.51 -4.63 14.72
C TYR A 315 -5.91 -4.01 14.65
N GLN A 316 -6.49 -4.01 13.45
CA GLN A 316 -7.81 -3.41 13.15
C GLN A 316 -7.94 -1.97 13.67
N SER A 317 -6.84 -1.22 13.63
CA SER A 317 -6.79 0.15 14.12
C SER A 317 -7.16 1.17 13.04
N ASN A 318 -7.50 2.38 13.48
CA ASN A 318 -7.57 3.56 12.62
C ASN A 318 -6.87 4.71 13.36
N PHE A 319 -5.62 4.99 12.98
CA PHE A 319 -4.81 5.99 13.69
C PHE A 319 -5.32 7.40 13.47
N ALA A 320 -5.85 7.72 12.29
CA ALA A 320 -6.42 9.05 12.06
C ALA A 320 -7.62 9.30 12.97
N ALA A 321 -8.52 8.32 13.13
CA ALA A 321 -9.67 8.44 14.02
C ALA A 321 -9.27 8.49 15.51
N ARG A 322 -8.25 7.74 15.91
CA ARG A 322 -7.83 7.60 17.32
C ARG A 322 -6.89 8.71 17.81
N TYR A 323 -5.95 9.12 16.96
CA TYR A 323 -4.87 10.05 17.30
C TYR A 323 -4.91 11.36 16.48
N GLY A 324 -5.70 11.40 15.40
CA GLY A 324 -5.79 12.55 14.50
C GLY A 324 -4.84 12.43 13.31
N MET A 325 -5.29 12.95 12.16
CA MET A 325 -4.48 12.94 10.94
C MET A 325 -3.14 13.71 11.04
N PRO A 326 -3.00 14.80 11.83
CA PRO A 326 -1.69 15.47 12.00
C PRO A 326 -0.60 14.54 12.55
N LEU A 327 -0.93 13.68 13.54
CA LEU A 327 0.02 12.70 14.07
C LEU A 327 0.33 11.59 13.07
N CYS A 328 -0.64 11.21 12.23
CA CYS A 328 -0.40 10.27 11.13
C CYS A 328 0.55 10.87 10.08
N LEU A 329 0.47 12.17 9.81
CA LEU A 329 1.38 12.85 8.88
C LEU A 329 2.82 12.92 9.42
N ILE A 330 2.99 13.16 10.73
CA ILE A 330 4.29 13.01 11.41
C ILE A 330 4.79 11.58 11.29
N ASN A 331 3.92 10.58 11.52
CA ASN A 331 4.27 9.17 11.39
C ASN A 331 4.72 8.85 9.95
N ILE A 332 4.00 9.29 8.92
CA ILE A 332 4.39 9.15 7.50
C ILE A 332 5.82 9.66 7.28
N GLY A 333 6.12 10.88 7.77
CA GLY A 333 7.45 11.47 7.59
C GLY A 333 8.57 10.70 8.31
N LEU A 334 8.38 10.33 9.59
CA LEU A 334 9.38 9.60 10.37
C LEU A 334 9.59 8.18 9.84
N TYR A 335 8.49 7.46 9.65
CA TYR A 335 8.51 6.09 9.16
C TYR A 335 9.04 6.02 7.73
N GLY A 336 8.59 6.93 6.86
CA GLY A 336 9.06 7.01 5.47
C GLY A 336 10.56 7.29 5.37
N ALA A 337 11.08 8.23 6.16
CA ALA A 337 12.52 8.53 6.18
C ALA A 337 13.35 7.34 6.67
N LEU A 338 12.87 6.60 7.68
CA LEU A 338 13.54 5.38 8.14
C LEU A 338 13.46 4.27 7.10
N PHE A 339 12.33 4.10 6.42
CA PHE A 339 12.20 3.11 5.35
C PHE A 339 13.10 3.45 4.16
N LEU A 340 13.22 4.73 3.79
CA LEU A 340 14.21 5.19 2.81
C LEU A 340 15.63 4.84 3.24
N ALA A 341 15.99 5.08 4.51
CA ALA A 341 17.30 4.68 5.04
C ALA A 341 17.53 3.17 4.96
N TYR A 342 16.50 2.36 5.24
CA TYR A 342 16.55 0.90 5.08
C TYR A 342 16.82 0.49 3.63
N ILE A 343 16.15 1.10 2.65
CA ILE A 343 16.40 0.83 1.22
C ILE A 343 17.84 1.21 0.85
N ASN A 344 18.30 2.41 1.20
CA ASN A 344 19.68 2.83 0.93
C ASN A 344 20.71 1.86 1.57
N LEU A 345 20.43 1.38 2.78
CA LEU A 345 21.29 0.42 3.46
C LEU A 345 21.34 -0.93 2.72
N ALA A 346 20.20 -1.41 2.25
CA ALA A 346 20.11 -2.63 1.44
C ALA A 346 20.91 -2.46 0.14
N LEU A 347 20.78 -1.33 -0.54
CA LEU A 347 21.52 -1.03 -1.78
C LEU A 347 23.03 -0.88 -1.56
N LEU A 348 23.45 -0.37 -0.39
CA LEU A 348 24.87 -0.21 -0.06
C LEU A 348 25.56 -1.55 0.20
N PHE A 349 24.90 -2.48 0.90
CA PHE A 349 25.50 -3.74 1.33
C PHE A 349 25.32 -4.90 0.35
N THR A 350 24.51 -4.74 -0.70
CA THR A 350 24.27 -5.80 -1.66
C THR A 350 24.31 -5.27 -3.08
N GLU A 351 25.14 -5.87 -3.93
CA GLU A 351 25.11 -5.62 -5.37
C GLU A 351 23.74 -6.04 -5.91
N GLY A 352 23.00 -5.10 -6.50
CA GLY A 352 21.67 -5.36 -7.06
C GLY A 352 20.99 -4.10 -7.60
N ALA A 353 19.66 -4.02 -7.49
CA ALA A 353 18.88 -3.01 -8.20
C ALA A 353 19.28 -1.58 -7.81
N GLY A 354 19.36 -0.68 -8.79
CA GLY A 354 19.55 0.74 -8.51
C GLY A 354 18.32 1.40 -7.88
N PHE A 355 18.37 2.73 -7.77
CA PHE A 355 17.21 3.54 -7.43
C PHE A 355 16.32 3.70 -8.68
N THR A 356 15.59 2.62 -8.99
CA THR A 356 14.71 2.44 -10.15
C THR A 356 13.29 2.96 -9.91
N GLY A 357 12.43 2.94 -10.94
CA GLY A 357 11.00 3.24 -10.81
C GLY A 357 10.32 2.35 -9.76
N PRO A 358 10.48 1.01 -9.85
CA PRO A 358 10.07 0.11 -8.78
C PRO A 358 10.54 0.53 -7.39
N THR A 359 11.81 0.95 -7.19
CA THR A 359 12.31 1.40 -5.88
C THR A 359 11.56 2.64 -5.36
N PHE A 360 11.26 3.63 -6.23
CA PHE A 360 10.40 4.76 -5.87
C PHE A 360 9.02 4.29 -5.39
N GLY A 361 8.41 3.42 -6.18
CA GLY A 361 7.08 2.93 -5.89
C GLY A 361 7.01 2.11 -4.60
N VAL A 362 8.05 1.33 -4.29
CA VAL A 362 8.16 0.55 -3.04
C VAL A 362 8.17 1.45 -1.80
N ILE A 363 8.80 2.62 -1.85
CA ILE A 363 8.79 3.58 -0.74
C ILE A 363 7.38 4.15 -0.52
N PHE A 364 6.64 4.47 -1.60
CA PHE A 364 5.23 4.86 -1.51
C PHE A 364 4.34 3.73 -1.00
N ALA A 365 4.58 2.49 -1.46
CA ALA A 365 3.85 1.32 -0.99
C ALA A 365 4.04 1.17 0.53
N ALA A 366 5.27 1.26 1.04
CA ALA A 366 5.56 1.08 2.46
C ALA A 366 4.79 2.04 3.38
N ILE A 367 4.51 3.28 2.96
CA ILE A 367 3.80 4.28 3.77
C ILE A 367 2.27 4.15 3.74
N THR A 368 1.73 3.25 2.92
CA THR A 368 0.29 3.10 2.63
C THR A 368 -0.60 3.06 3.87
N PHE A 369 -0.24 2.26 4.88
CA PHE A 369 -1.09 2.02 6.05
C PHE A 369 -0.57 2.68 7.33
N THR A 370 0.27 3.71 7.21
CA THR A 370 0.77 4.51 8.34
C THR A 370 -0.32 5.31 9.07
N ALA A 371 -1.47 5.52 8.44
CA ALA A 371 -2.67 6.12 9.05
C ALA A 371 -3.66 5.09 9.63
N MET A 372 -3.42 3.79 9.45
CA MET A 372 -4.33 2.71 9.86
C MET A 372 -3.71 1.74 10.87
N GLY A 373 -2.41 1.48 10.81
CA GLY A 373 -1.80 0.54 11.75
C GLY A 373 -0.28 0.50 11.79
N GLN A 374 0.38 1.00 10.75
CA GLN A 374 1.84 0.91 10.63
C GLN A 374 2.53 2.04 11.39
N HIS A 375 3.56 1.69 12.14
CA HIS A 375 4.50 2.64 12.73
C HIS A 375 5.87 1.98 12.89
N VAL A 376 6.90 2.79 13.17
CA VAL A 376 8.29 2.32 13.23
C VAL A 376 8.46 1.05 14.09
N ARG A 377 7.91 1.05 15.32
CA ARG A 377 8.09 -0.06 16.27
C ARG A 377 7.48 -1.40 15.84
N ASN A 378 6.38 -1.42 15.09
CA ASN A 378 5.72 -2.67 14.70
C ASN A 378 6.13 -3.16 13.30
N VAL A 379 6.87 -2.36 12.53
CA VAL A 379 7.40 -2.74 11.23
C VAL A 379 8.85 -3.21 11.30
N TRP A 380 9.70 -2.60 12.14
CA TRP A 380 11.13 -2.92 12.18
C TRP A 380 11.47 -4.39 12.40
N PRO A 381 10.77 -5.12 13.30
CA PRO A 381 11.01 -6.56 13.45
C PRO A 381 10.76 -7.35 12.17
N ILE A 382 9.79 -6.95 11.34
CA ILE A 382 9.51 -7.59 10.05
C ILE A 382 10.66 -7.33 9.07
N LEU A 383 11.11 -6.09 8.97
CA LEU A 383 12.21 -5.72 8.07
C LEU A 383 13.54 -6.38 8.47
N ALA A 384 13.76 -6.64 9.76
CA ALA A 384 14.91 -7.40 10.24
C ALA A 384 14.88 -8.88 9.80
N GLY A 385 13.71 -9.44 9.49
CA GLY A 385 13.58 -10.80 8.97
C GLY A 385 14.20 -11.00 7.58
N TYR A 386 14.21 -9.96 6.73
CA TYR A 386 14.78 -10.02 5.38
C TYR A 386 16.30 -10.25 5.37
N PRO A 387 17.13 -9.42 6.04
CA PRO A 387 18.56 -9.67 6.13
C PRO A 387 18.88 -10.93 6.93
N LEU A 388 18.08 -11.27 7.95
CA LEU A 388 18.27 -12.53 8.68
C LEU A 388 18.07 -13.75 7.77
N LEU A 389 17.03 -13.77 6.94
CA LEU A 389 16.87 -14.81 5.93
C LEU A 389 18.04 -14.82 4.97
N SER A 390 18.48 -13.65 4.47
CA SER A 390 19.62 -13.56 3.57
C SER A 390 20.87 -14.22 4.17
N LEU A 391 21.18 -13.95 5.44
CA LEU A 391 22.29 -14.56 6.15
C LEU A 391 22.12 -16.07 6.33
N LEU A 392 20.93 -16.52 6.73
CA LEU A 392 20.63 -17.95 6.89
C LEU A 392 20.70 -18.69 5.56
N SER A 393 20.20 -18.11 4.47
CA SER A 393 20.27 -18.68 3.13
C SER A 393 21.72 -18.86 2.70
N THR A 394 22.60 -17.88 2.95
CA THR A 394 24.04 -18.02 2.68
C THR A 394 24.66 -19.16 3.50
N LEU A 395 24.32 -19.28 4.79
CA LEU A 395 24.80 -20.37 5.64
C LEU A 395 24.31 -21.76 5.15
N PHE A 396 23.02 -21.91 4.85
CA PHE A 396 22.48 -23.16 4.30
C PHE A 396 23.05 -23.50 2.94
N ASN A 397 23.30 -22.48 2.12
CA ASN A 397 23.92 -22.64 0.83
C ASN A 397 25.33 -23.26 0.94
N HIS A 398 26.15 -22.76 1.86
CA HIS A 398 27.47 -23.34 2.15
C HIS A 398 27.39 -24.80 2.62
N LEU A 399 26.30 -25.21 3.27
CA LEU A 399 26.10 -26.58 3.74
C LEU A 399 25.61 -27.53 2.63
N VAL A 400 24.79 -27.04 1.69
CA VAL A 400 24.15 -27.87 0.66
C VAL A 400 24.91 -27.83 -0.68
N GLY A 401 25.91 -26.95 -0.82
CA GLY A 401 26.70 -26.80 -2.05
C GLY A 401 25.91 -26.21 -3.22
N GLY A 402 24.83 -25.47 -2.94
CA GLY A 402 24.04 -24.78 -3.96
C GLY A 402 24.68 -23.45 -4.38
N ASN A 403 24.03 -22.71 -5.29
CA ASN A 403 24.39 -21.31 -5.57
C ASN A 403 23.53 -20.34 -4.75
N ALA A 404 24.13 -19.34 -4.12
CA ALA A 404 23.39 -18.36 -3.35
C ALA A 404 22.59 -17.46 -4.30
N VAL A 405 21.28 -17.69 -4.41
CA VAL A 405 20.36 -16.93 -5.29
C VAL A 405 19.80 -15.66 -4.60
N TRP A 406 20.34 -15.26 -3.44
CA TRP A 406 19.68 -14.34 -2.51
C TRP A 406 20.49 -13.06 -2.27
N THR A 407 20.01 -11.93 -2.79
CA THR A 407 20.46 -10.58 -2.37
C THR A 407 19.25 -9.69 -2.05
N ILE A 408 19.32 -8.94 -0.96
CA ILE A 408 18.22 -8.08 -0.49
C ILE A 408 17.87 -6.99 -1.51
N SER A 409 18.87 -6.50 -2.25
CA SER A 409 18.72 -5.49 -3.29
C SER A 409 18.04 -5.98 -4.56
N THR A 410 17.67 -7.27 -4.69
CA THR A 410 16.84 -7.67 -5.84
C THR A 410 15.46 -7.02 -5.73
N GLN A 411 14.97 -6.48 -6.85
CA GLN A 411 13.76 -5.66 -6.87
C GLN A 411 12.51 -6.38 -6.34
N ALA A 412 12.41 -7.70 -6.55
CA ALA A 412 11.32 -8.50 -6.02
C ALA A 412 11.30 -8.51 -4.48
N TYR A 413 12.46 -8.57 -3.82
CA TYR A 413 12.56 -8.55 -2.37
C TYR A 413 12.34 -7.16 -1.79
N LEU A 414 12.87 -6.10 -2.42
CA LEU A 414 12.55 -4.72 -2.02
C LEU A 414 11.05 -4.48 -2.05
N ASN A 415 10.40 -4.91 -3.15
CA ASN A 415 8.95 -4.85 -3.26
C ASN A 415 8.26 -5.65 -2.16
N SER A 416 8.64 -6.91 -1.97
CA SER A 416 8.09 -7.73 -0.90
C SER A 416 8.24 -7.09 0.49
N ALA A 417 9.39 -6.46 0.79
CA ALA A 417 9.66 -5.84 2.07
C ALA A 417 8.65 -4.73 2.39
N ALA A 418 8.34 -3.86 1.44
CA ALA A 418 7.34 -2.80 1.61
C ALA A 418 5.95 -3.35 1.93
N PHE A 419 5.53 -4.45 1.29
CA PHE A 419 4.22 -5.04 1.56
C PHE A 419 4.21 -5.92 2.82
N ALA A 420 5.32 -6.58 3.16
CA ALA A 420 5.43 -7.36 4.39
C ALA A 420 5.22 -6.48 5.64
N THR A 421 5.53 -5.18 5.55
CA THR A 421 5.21 -4.21 6.61
C THR A 421 3.72 -4.19 7.00
N GLY A 422 2.81 -4.69 6.15
CA GLY A 422 1.39 -4.83 6.48
C GLY A 422 1.07 -5.96 7.45
N LEU A 423 2.03 -6.83 7.76
CA LEU A 423 1.95 -7.83 8.82
C LEU A 423 2.27 -7.25 10.21
N CYS A 424 2.44 -5.93 10.32
CA CYS A 424 2.71 -5.26 11.59
C CYS A 424 1.69 -5.55 12.71
N PRO A 425 0.40 -5.89 12.46
CA PRO A 425 -0.49 -6.36 13.52
C PRO A 425 -0.01 -7.64 14.20
N ILE A 426 0.69 -8.54 13.48
CA ILE A 426 1.31 -9.74 14.06
C ILE A 426 2.35 -9.33 15.09
N VAL A 427 3.20 -8.34 14.78
CA VAL A 427 4.19 -7.79 15.72
C VAL A 427 3.52 -7.16 16.93
N GLY A 428 2.46 -6.40 16.70
CA GLY A 428 1.73 -5.72 17.78
C GLY A 428 1.09 -6.69 18.78
N ARG A 429 0.71 -7.89 18.34
CA ARG A 429 -0.02 -8.88 19.17
C ARG A 429 0.84 -10.03 19.66
N TYR A 430 1.73 -10.56 18.82
CA TYR A 430 2.58 -11.72 19.10
C TYR A 430 4.04 -11.35 19.38
N GLY A 431 4.42 -10.08 19.20
CA GLY A 431 5.74 -9.57 19.55
C GLY A 431 6.77 -9.62 18.41
N ALA A 432 7.98 -9.17 18.71
CA ALA A 432 9.04 -8.97 17.73
C ALA A 432 9.50 -10.26 17.05
N ALA A 433 9.61 -11.37 17.78
CA ALA A 433 10.05 -12.66 17.24
C ALA A 433 9.09 -13.17 16.15
N ALA A 434 7.77 -13.06 16.36
CA ALA A 434 6.77 -13.37 15.35
C ALA A 434 6.88 -12.45 14.12
N GLY A 435 7.25 -11.18 14.33
CA GLY A 435 7.56 -10.24 13.26
C GLY A 435 8.73 -10.66 12.39
N ILE A 436 9.84 -11.04 13.02
CA ILE A 436 11.05 -11.51 12.32
C ILE A 436 10.70 -12.76 11.50
N ALA A 437 9.99 -13.72 12.09
CA ALA A 437 9.54 -14.92 11.40
C ALA A 437 8.61 -14.60 10.20
N ALA A 438 7.68 -13.66 10.37
CA ALA A 438 6.82 -13.19 9.29
C ALA A 438 7.63 -12.55 8.15
N GLY A 439 8.62 -11.72 8.48
CA GLY A 439 9.52 -11.11 7.50
C GLY A 439 10.32 -12.15 6.71
N MET A 440 10.90 -13.13 7.41
CA MET A 440 11.62 -14.24 6.78
C MET A 440 10.70 -15.03 5.85
N LEU A 441 9.49 -15.39 6.28
CA LEU A 441 8.57 -16.17 5.45
C LEU A 441 8.09 -15.39 4.22
N CYS A 442 7.84 -14.08 4.36
CA CYS A 442 7.54 -13.22 3.21
C CYS A 442 8.68 -13.20 2.20
N ALA A 443 9.91 -12.95 2.68
CA ALA A 443 11.09 -12.92 1.83
C ALA A 443 11.28 -14.27 1.12
N ALA A 444 11.02 -15.39 1.79
CA ALA A 444 11.17 -16.72 1.21
C ALA A 444 10.17 -17.02 0.08
N LEU A 445 8.97 -16.43 0.11
CA LEU A 445 7.86 -16.77 -0.79
C LEU A 445 7.71 -15.81 -1.97
N CYS A 446 8.27 -14.60 -1.91
CA CYS A 446 7.86 -13.51 -2.80
C CYS A 446 8.16 -13.72 -4.29
N THR A 447 9.21 -14.47 -4.63
CA THR A 447 9.56 -14.80 -6.01
C THR A 447 8.65 -15.90 -6.56
N SER A 448 8.33 -16.91 -5.74
CA SER A 448 7.39 -17.98 -6.07
C SER A 448 5.98 -17.44 -6.31
N THR A 449 5.51 -16.51 -5.47
CA THR A 449 4.19 -15.89 -5.64
C THR A 449 4.09 -15.06 -6.91
N ASN A 450 5.17 -14.34 -7.27
CA ASN A 450 5.21 -13.60 -8.54
C ASN A 450 5.06 -14.54 -9.75
N ALA A 451 5.71 -15.71 -9.70
CA ALA A 451 5.64 -16.71 -10.75
C ALA A 451 4.24 -17.33 -10.91
N LEU A 452 3.46 -17.42 -9.81
CA LEU A 452 2.09 -17.93 -9.86
C LEU A 452 1.17 -17.09 -10.74
N HIS A 453 1.40 -15.78 -10.86
CA HIS A 453 0.54 -14.91 -11.66
C HIS A 453 1.28 -14.20 -12.81
N GLY A 454 2.50 -14.64 -13.15
CA GLY A 454 3.31 -14.10 -14.26
C GLY A 454 3.58 -12.59 -14.18
N GLY A 455 3.61 -12.02 -12.98
CA GLY A 455 3.73 -10.56 -12.80
C GLY A 455 2.49 -9.76 -13.20
N LEU A 456 1.35 -10.36 -13.53
CA LEU A 456 0.18 -9.60 -13.99
C LEU A 456 -0.65 -8.93 -12.88
N MET A 457 -0.24 -9.09 -11.62
CA MET A 457 -0.88 -8.51 -10.46
C MET A 457 0.12 -7.71 -9.65
N LEU A 458 -0.20 -6.44 -9.43
CA LEU A 458 0.73 -5.48 -8.86
C LEU A 458 1.01 -5.67 -7.37
N TYR A 459 0.00 -6.13 -6.63
CA TYR A 459 0.06 -6.36 -5.18
C TYR A 459 0.70 -7.71 -4.82
N ASN A 460 1.67 -8.22 -5.59
CA ASN A 460 2.34 -9.50 -5.31
C ASN A 460 2.93 -9.54 -3.88
N GLY A 461 3.53 -8.44 -3.43
CA GLY A 461 4.03 -8.36 -2.05
C GLY A 461 2.90 -8.54 -1.02
N GLY A 462 1.72 -7.98 -1.28
CA GLY A 462 0.54 -8.13 -0.43
C GLY A 462 -0.06 -9.55 -0.49
N PHE A 463 -0.01 -10.21 -1.65
CA PHE A 463 -0.37 -11.62 -1.81
C PHE A 463 0.56 -12.52 -0.99
N THR A 464 1.86 -12.27 -1.07
CA THR A 464 2.89 -12.95 -0.30
C THR A 464 2.70 -12.75 1.20
N ALA A 465 2.41 -11.51 1.64
CA ALA A 465 2.07 -11.21 3.01
C ALA A 465 0.78 -11.94 3.46
N GLY A 466 -0.22 -12.03 2.57
CA GLY A 466 -1.43 -12.79 2.78
C GLY A 466 -1.16 -14.27 3.06
N ILE A 467 -0.45 -14.95 2.15
CA ILE A 467 -0.06 -16.36 2.33
C ILE A 467 0.77 -16.55 3.61
N THR A 468 1.71 -15.65 3.87
CA THR A 468 2.50 -15.64 5.10
C THR A 468 1.60 -15.60 6.34
N ALA A 469 0.58 -14.76 6.35
CA ALA A 469 -0.39 -14.70 7.43
C ALA A 469 -1.20 -16.01 7.56
N LEU A 470 -1.62 -16.61 6.44
CA LEU A 470 -2.36 -17.89 6.46
C LEU A 470 -1.55 -19.05 7.02
N ILE A 471 -0.24 -19.08 6.78
CA ILE A 471 0.67 -20.10 7.31
C ILE A 471 0.98 -19.81 8.79
N LEU A 472 1.37 -18.58 9.10
CA LEU A 472 1.94 -18.25 10.40
C LEU A 472 0.89 -18.09 11.50
N LEU A 473 -0.30 -17.55 11.19
CA LEU A 473 -1.32 -17.27 12.20
C LEU A 473 -1.85 -18.54 12.89
N PRO A 474 -2.21 -19.64 12.20
CA PRO A 474 -2.66 -20.85 12.88
C PRO A 474 -1.61 -21.42 13.83
N ILE A 475 -0.33 -21.36 13.43
CA ILE A 475 0.80 -21.80 14.26
C ILE A 475 0.91 -20.92 15.51
N LEU A 476 0.94 -19.59 15.34
CA LEU A 476 1.04 -18.65 16.45
C LEU A 476 -0.17 -18.73 17.39
N GLU A 477 -1.38 -18.84 16.86
CA GLU A 477 -2.61 -18.97 17.66
C GLU A 477 -2.66 -20.27 18.47
N ASN A 478 -2.11 -21.35 17.93
CA ASN A 478 -2.04 -22.64 18.62
C ASN A 478 -1.04 -22.61 19.79
N TYR A 479 0.18 -22.12 19.55
CA TYR A 479 1.26 -22.15 20.55
C TYR A 479 1.29 -20.93 21.48
N ILE A 480 0.71 -19.80 21.06
CA ILE A 480 0.62 -18.55 21.84
C ILE A 480 -0.86 -18.14 21.89
N PRO A 481 -1.70 -18.79 22.72
CA PRO A 481 -3.14 -18.57 22.72
C PRO A 481 -3.57 -17.26 23.36
N GLY A 482 -2.70 -16.58 24.13
CA GLY A 482 -3.02 -15.35 24.85
C GLY A 482 -3.64 -14.26 23.97
N PRO A 483 -3.00 -13.86 22.85
CA PRO A 483 -3.57 -12.94 21.88
C PRO A 483 -4.92 -13.41 21.32
N ARG A 484 -5.09 -14.71 21.02
CA ARG A 484 -6.35 -15.29 20.53
C ARG A 484 -7.48 -15.13 21.54
N ASN A 485 -7.24 -15.50 22.78
CA ASN A 485 -8.23 -15.47 23.85
C ASN A 485 -8.64 -14.04 24.22
N SER A 486 -7.82 -13.04 23.88
CA SER A 486 -8.16 -11.62 24.03
C SER A 486 -9.06 -11.06 22.92
N MET A 487 -9.38 -11.86 21.90
CA MET A 487 -10.23 -11.46 20.78
C MET A 487 -11.66 -11.98 20.99
N ASN A 488 -12.65 -11.08 20.94
CA ASN A 488 -14.04 -11.48 20.69
C ASN A 488 -14.17 -11.86 19.20
N GLN A 489 -13.85 -13.10 18.85
CA GLN A 489 -14.03 -13.62 17.50
C GLN A 489 -15.46 -14.17 17.33
N HIS A 490 -16.42 -13.28 17.11
CA HIS A 490 -17.61 -13.65 16.36
C HIS A 490 -17.35 -13.30 14.90
N ILE A 491 -17.12 -14.30 14.05
CA ILE A 491 -17.14 -14.12 12.61
C ILE A 491 -18.60 -14.35 12.20
N ASP A 492 -19.31 -13.25 11.91
CA ASP A 492 -20.63 -13.36 11.29
C ASP A 492 -20.44 -13.71 9.80
N LEU A 493 -21.28 -14.61 9.28
CA LEU A 493 -21.27 -14.99 7.86
C LEU A 493 -21.58 -13.76 6.98
N SER A 494 -22.32 -12.79 7.52
CA SER A 494 -22.59 -11.50 6.86
C SER A 494 -21.30 -10.69 6.62
N ASP A 495 -20.39 -10.63 7.60
CA ASP A 495 -19.10 -9.95 7.52
C ASP A 495 -18.15 -10.57 6.47
N MET A 496 -18.39 -11.83 6.07
CA MET A 496 -17.66 -12.51 5.01
C MET A 496 -18.13 -12.10 3.60
N LEU A 497 -19.31 -11.47 3.48
CA LEU A 497 -20.01 -11.27 2.21
C LEU A 497 -20.25 -9.79 1.88
N THR A 498 -20.40 -8.92 2.89
CA THR A 498 -20.86 -7.55 2.66
C THR A 498 -19.73 -6.52 2.78
N LEU A 499 -19.62 -5.68 1.75
CA LEU A 499 -18.98 -4.37 1.89
C LEU A 499 -19.87 -3.45 2.74
N LYS A 500 -19.34 -2.31 3.19
CA LYS A 500 -20.11 -1.38 4.01
C LYS A 500 -21.40 -0.94 3.29
N ASP A 501 -22.53 -1.24 3.90
CA ASP A 501 -23.85 -0.79 3.45
C ASP A 501 -24.01 0.74 3.63
N THR A 502 -24.84 1.33 2.77
CA THR A 502 -25.40 2.67 2.99
C THR A 502 -26.15 2.69 4.32
N PRO A 503 -25.96 3.71 5.19
CA PRO A 503 -26.85 3.88 6.34
C PRO A 503 -28.28 4.07 5.82
N ARG A 504 -29.12 3.06 6.00
CA ARG A 504 -30.54 3.12 5.60
C ARG A 504 -31.18 4.27 6.37
N ILE A 505 -31.49 5.37 5.69
CA ILE A 505 -32.50 6.31 6.18
C ILE A 505 -33.77 5.47 6.36
N PRO A 506 -34.36 5.37 7.56
CA PRO A 506 -35.59 4.61 7.72
C PRO A 506 -36.61 5.23 6.77
N ARG A 507 -37.10 4.44 5.79
CA ARG A 507 -38.28 4.83 5.03
C ARG A 507 -39.34 5.18 6.07
N ALA A 508 -39.73 6.45 6.13
CA ALA A 508 -40.81 6.90 6.97
C ALA A 508 -41.96 5.90 6.77
N LYS A 509 -42.39 5.25 7.86
CA LYS A 509 -43.61 4.45 7.85
C LYS A 509 -44.67 5.34 7.20
N ARG A 510 -45.12 4.98 6.00
CA ARG A 510 -46.40 5.49 5.50
C ARG A 510 -47.39 5.09 6.59
N ARG A 511 -47.79 6.06 7.41
CA ARG A 511 -48.99 5.97 8.23
C ARG A 511 -50.08 5.58 7.24
N LYS A 512 -50.59 4.35 7.39
CA LYS A 512 -51.95 4.05 6.98
C LYS A 512 -52.83 4.81 7.96
N ASP A 513 -53.18 6.04 7.59
CA ASP A 513 -54.30 6.74 8.19
C ASP A 513 -55.38 6.80 7.10
N SER A 514 -56.54 6.21 7.43
CA SER A 514 -57.82 6.10 6.70
C SER A 514 -57.82 5.35 5.37
#